data_AF-A0A0T6ART6-F1
#
_entry.id   AF-A0A0T6ART6-F1
#
_cell.length_a   1.000
_cell.length_b   1.000
_cell.length_c   1.000
_cell.angle_alpha   90.00
_cell.angle_beta   90.00
_cell.angle_gamma   90.00
#
_symmetry.space_group_name_H-M   'P 1'
#
loop_
_entity.id
_entity.type
_entity.pdbx_description
1 polymer ?
#
loop_
_entity_poly.entity_id
_entity_poly.type
_entity_poly.pdbx_seq_one_letter_code
_entity_poly.pdbx_strand_id
1 'polypeptide(L)'
;MNALLRFATWLTFTGTVATLLGLAWDARSHRLDPTLAAREGVFTLSNPGHLLFASGLAIVVTGTIVLILGPALRRSGASFARRAAAVSAAVALVFLSVVTFASAVSGQDSQGHDDHSGHGNMAAPAATPEQRAAAAKLLAEVRAGVAPYADFSTARTAGYRQVTPWRYLTWGPAHFQNFAYTRDGVTLDPSRPEDLVFMRRPRGQVVLIGAMFLAPRGAGPRPGGPLTEWHTHDNLCVTATGTVALAKGPGQCPAGSFFIGEAVEMLHVWTFDNPDGPFAHSISPQAIQAALRQFGGR
;
A
#
# COMPACT_ATOMS: atom_id res chain seq x y z
N MET A 1 -0.26 -10.76 -47.68
CA MET A 1 -0.90 -10.29 -46.43
C MET A 1 -2.17 -9.50 -46.75
N ASN A 2 -3.33 -9.92 -46.22
CA ASN A 2 -4.63 -9.26 -46.47
C ASN A 2 -4.68 -7.86 -45.84
N ALA A 3 -5.43 -6.91 -46.43
CA ALA A 3 -5.51 -5.51 -45.97
C ALA A 3 -5.84 -5.38 -44.48
N LEU A 4 -6.75 -6.22 -43.96
CA LEU A 4 -7.11 -6.28 -42.54
C LEU A 4 -5.93 -6.66 -41.63
N LEU A 5 -5.08 -7.61 -42.05
CA LEU A 5 -3.91 -8.02 -41.28
C LEU A 5 -2.84 -6.93 -41.30
N ARG A 6 -2.63 -6.27 -42.45
CA ARG A 6 -1.72 -5.11 -42.55
C ARG A 6 -2.18 -3.99 -41.63
N PHE A 7 -3.48 -3.69 -41.64
CA PHE A 7 -4.08 -2.69 -40.76
C PHE A 7 -3.90 -3.05 -39.28
N ALA A 8 -4.15 -4.30 -38.89
CA ALA A 8 -3.99 -4.74 -37.50
C ALA A 8 -2.52 -4.71 -37.03
N THR A 9 -1.56 -5.06 -37.92
CA THR A 9 -0.13 -4.91 -37.63
C THR A 9 0.24 -3.44 -37.42
N TRP A 10 -0.23 -2.53 -38.27
CA TRP A 10 -0.02 -1.09 -38.10
C TRP A 10 -0.66 -0.57 -36.81
N LEU A 11 -1.89 -0.99 -36.51
CA LEU A 11 -2.59 -0.62 -35.28
C LEU A 11 -1.77 -1.05 -34.05
N THR A 12 -1.31 -2.30 -34.02
CA THR A 12 -0.48 -2.84 -32.92
C THR A 12 0.84 -2.06 -32.79
N PHE A 13 1.50 -1.77 -33.92
CA PHE A 13 2.73 -0.98 -33.93
C PHE A 13 2.51 0.44 -33.39
N THR A 14 1.50 1.15 -33.87
CA THR A 14 1.16 2.51 -33.42
C THR A 14 0.80 2.52 -31.92
N GLY A 15 0.02 1.54 -31.45
CA GLY A 15 -0.29 1.40 -30.03
C GLY A 15 0.95 1.16 -29.17
N THR A 16 1.89 0.35 -29.65
CA THR A 16 3.15 0.06 -28.94
C THR A 16 3.99 1.34 -28.82
N VAL A 17 4.13 2.10 -29.91
CA VAL A 17 4.83 3.38 -29.92
C VAL A 17 4.18 4.37 -28.95
N ALA A 18 2.86 4.52 -28.99
CA ALA A 18 2.13 5.38 -28.05
C ALA A 18 2.34 4.95 -26.59
N THR A 19 2.33 3.64 -26.31
CA THR A 19 2.59 3.10 -24.97
C THR A 19 3.98 3.49 -24.46
N LEU A 20 5.01 3.29 -25.28
CA LEU A 20 6.39 3.61 -24.93
C LEU A 20 6.61 5.12 -24.75
N LEU A 21 5.99 5.94 -25.61
CA LEU A 21 6.04 7.39 -25.49
C LEU A 21 5.32 7.89 -24.22
N GLY A 22 4.17 7.30 -23.87
CA GLY A 22 3.46 7.59 -22.63
C GLY A 22 4.30 7.27 -21.40
N LEU A 23 4.92 6.09 -21.36
CA LEU A 23 5.81 5.68 -20.26
C LEU A 23 7.07 6.57 -20.18
N ALA A 24 7.67 6.93 -21.32
CA ALA A 24 8.84 7.81 -21.35
C ALA A 24 8.50 9.24 -20.88
N TRP A 25 7.33 9.74 -21.28
CA TRP A 25 6.81 11.03 -20.81
C TRP A 25 6.60 11.00 -19.31
N ASP A 26 5.93 9.97 -18.81
CA ASP A 26 5.64 9.79 -17.40
C ASP A 26 6.92 9.73 -16.54
N ALA A 27 7.88 8.89 -16.94
CA ALA A 27 9.18 8.80 -16.29
C ALA A 27 9.93 10.15 -16.29
N ARG A 28 9.81 10.93 -17.36
CA ARG A 28 10.38 12.28 -17.43
C ARG A 28 9.67 13.24 -16.46
N SER A 29 8.34 13.21 -16.40
CA SER A 29 7.55 14.05 -15.49
C SER A 29 7.92 13.78 -14.04
N HIS A 30 7.95 12.52 -13.61
CA HIS A 30 8.35 12.14 -12.25
C HIS A 30 9.82 12.47 -11.94
N ARG A 31 10.70 12.50 -12.94
CA ARG A 31 12.08 12.97 -12.75
C ARG A 31 12.16 14.49 -12.54
N LEU A 32 11.33 15.25 -13.24
CA LEU A 32 11.30 16.71 -13.14
C LEU A 32 10.56 17.18 -11.88
N ASP A 33 9.52 16.47 -11.48
CA ASP A 33 8.77 16.69 -10.26
C ASP A 33 8.48 15.36 -9.54
N PRO A 34 9.35 14.95 -8.61
CA PRO A 34 9.15 13.75 -7.81
C PRO A 34 7.87 13.77 -6.97
N THR A 35 7.30 14.94 -6.67
CA THR A 35 6.08 15.07 -5.86
C THR A 35 4.82 14.64 -6.61
N LEU A 36 4.88 14.46 -7.93
CA LEU A 36 3.78 13.87 -8.72
C LEU A 36 3.39 12.49 -8.22
N ALA A 37 4.35 11.69 -7.71
CA ALA A 37 4.09 10.35 -7.19
C ALA A 37 3.18 10.35 -5.95
N ALA A 38 3.09 11.47 -5.23
CA ALA A 38 2.22 11.62 -4.07
C ALA A 38 0.83 12.17 -4.44
N ARG A 39 0.68 12.78 -5.63
CA ARG A 39 -0.54 13.46 -6.07
C ARG A 39 -1.31 12.72 -7.16
N GLU A 40 -0.65 11.79 -7.84
CA GLU A 40 -1.21 11.07 -8.98
C GLU A 40 -1.21 9.56 -8.71
N GLY A 41 -2.35 8.92 -8.94
CA GLY A 41 -2.42 7.46 -8.97
C GLY A 41 -1.97 6.92 -10.33
N VAL A 42 -1.73 5.61 -10.40
CA VAL A 42 -1.20 4.88 -11.57
C VAL A 42 -2.02 5.10 -12.87
N PHE A 43 -3.28 5.56 -12.77
CA PHE A 43 -4.16 5.81 -13.91
C PHE A 43 -4.84 7.20 -13.88
N THR A 44 -4.22 8.19 -13.24
CA THR A 44 -4.73 9.58 -13.27
C THR A 44 -4.70 10.13 -14.70
N LEU A 45 -5.85 10.12 -15.40
CA LEU A 45 -5.95 10.49 -16.82
C LEU A 45 -5.71 11.98 -17.12
N SER A 46 -5.62 12.83 -16.09
CA SER A 46 -5.17 14.22 -16.24
C SER A 46 -3.67 14.33 -16.50
N ASN A 47 -2.88 13.30 -16.16
CA ASN A 47 -1.48 13.22 -16.59
C ASN A 47 -1.44 12.78 -18.07
N PRO A 48 -0.83 13.57 -18.97
CA PRO A 48 -0.79 13.26 -20.39
C PRO A 48 0.01 11.99 -20.71
N GLY A 49 1.03 11.66 -19.91
CA GLY A 49 1.78 10.40 -19.99
C GLY A 49 0.88 9.21 -19.67
N HIS A 50 0.06 9.33 -18.62
CA HIS A 50 -0.92 8.30 -18.24
C HIS A 50 -1.95 8.03 -19.32
N LEU A 51 -2.57 9.10 -19.82
CA LEU A 51 -3.56 9.01 -20.88
C LEU A 51 -2.96 8.38 -22.15
N LEU A 52 -1.75 8.77 -22.51
CA LEU A 52 -1.08 8.27 -23.72
C LEU A 52 -0.69 6.80 -23.60
N PHE A 53 -0.17 6.36 -22.45
CA PHE A 53 0.17 4.94 -22.28
C PHE A 53 -1.10 4.07 -22.27
N ALA A 54 -2.16 4.52 -21.58
CA ALA A 54 -3.41 3.77 -21.49
C ALA A 54 -4.09 3.64 -22.85
N SER A 55 -4.10 4.73 -23.62
CA SER A 55 -4.61 4.74 -25.00
C SER A 55 -3.77 3.83 -25.91
N GLY A 56 -2.45 3.87 -25.79
CA GLY A 56 -1.54 3.00 -26.53
C GLY A 56 -1.81 1.52 -26.25
N LEU A 57 -1.98 1.16 -24.98
CA LEU A 57 -2.27 -0.21 -24.57
C LEU A 57 -3.61 -0.71 -25.14
N ALA A 58 -4.67 0.12 -25.10
CA ALA A 58 -5.96 -0.22 -25.69
C ALA A 58 -5.86 -0.48 -27.20
N ILE A 59 -5.04 0.30 -27.91
CA ILE A 59 -4.78 0.14 -29.35
C ILE A 59 -4.02 -1.17 -29.62
N VAL A 60 -2.99 -1.50 -28.82
CA VAL A 60 -2.23 -2.77 -28.93
C VAL A 60 -3.15 -3.97 -28.75
N VAL A 61 -3.97 -3.95 -27.71
CA VAL A 61 -4.95 -5.02 -27.42
C VAL A 61 -5.88 -5.20 -28.61
N THR A 62 -6.44 -4.10 -29.13
CA THR A 62 -7.37 -4.13 -30.27
C THR A 62 -6.71 -4.71 -31.51
N GLY A 63 -5.48 -4.27 -31.85
CA GLY A 63 -4.71 -4.81 -32.96
C GLY A 63 -4.42 -6.31 -32.81
N THR A 64 -4.05 -6.73 -31.60
CA THR A 64 -3.75 -8.13 -31.27
C THR A 64 -4.99 -9.02 -31.39
N ILE A 65 -6.14 -8.57 -30.90
CA ILE A 65 -7.42 -9.30 -31.05
C ILE A 65 -7.76 -9.49 -32.53
N VAL A 66 -7.59 -8.45 -33.36
CA VAL A 66 -7.86 -8.55 -34.80
C VAL A 66 -6.88 -9.50 -35.50
N LEU A 67 -5.60 -9.53 -35.08
CA LEU A 67 -4.60 -10.47 -35.60
C LEU A 67 -4.95 -11.93 -35.25
N ILE A 68 -5.40 -12.20 -34.01
CA ILE A 68 -5.69 -13.55 -33.51
C ILE A 68 -7.04 -14.07 -34.03
N LEU A 69 -8.11 -13.28 -33.88
CA LEU A 69 -9.49 -13.71 -34.20
C LEU A 69 -9.84 -13.49 -35.68
N GLY A 70 -9.19 -12.55 -36.35
CA GLY A 70 -9.47 -12.20 -37.75
C GLY A 70 -9.40 -13.40 -38.71
N PRO A 71 -8.35 -14.24 -38.67
CA PRO A 71 -8.25 -15.43 -39.50
C PRO A 71 -9.35 -16.48 -39.20
N ALA A 72 -9.68 -16.70 -37.93
CA ALA A 72 -10.69 -17.68 -37.50
C ALA A 72 -12.12 -17.26 -37.89
N LEU A 73 -12.45 -15.98 -37.67
CA LEU A 73 -13.75 -15.40 -38.04
C LEU A 73 -13.98 -15.38 -39.56
N ARG A 74 -12.91 -15.28 -40.36
CA ARG A 74 -13.03 -15.33 -41.83
C ARG A 74 -13.35 -16.72 -42.36
N ARG A 75 -12.84 -17.77 -41.72
CA ARG A 75 -13.11 -19.17 -42.10
C ARG A 75 -14.53 -19.62 -41.76
N SER A 76 -15.20 -18.99 -40.79
CA SER A 76 -16.52 -19.42 -40.31
C SER A 76 -17.73 -18.98 -41.15
N GLY A 77 -17.53 -18.27 -42.27
CA GLY A 77 -18.65 -17.79 -43.12
C GLY A 77 -19.61 -16.78 -42.45
N ALA A 78 -19.36 -16.37 -41.21
CA ALA A 78 -20.22 -15.47 -40.45
C ALA A 78 -20.39 -14.08 -41.11
N SER A 79 -21.59 -13.51 -41.01
CA SER A 79 -21.89 -12.16 -41.51
C SER A 79 -21.01 -11.10 -40.86
N PHE A 80 -20.77 -9.99 -41.56
CA PHE A 80 -19.96 -8.86 -41.08
C PHE A 80 -20.41 -8.38 -39.69
N ALA A 81 -21.73 -8.31 -39.46
CA ALA A 81 -22.32 -7.90 -38.18
C ALA A 81 -21.94 -8.83 -37.00
N ARG A 82 -21.96 -10.15 -37.19
CA ARG A 82 -21.54 -11.11 -36.14
C ARG A 82 -20.05 -11.04 -35.85
N ARG A 83 -19.22 -10.79 -36.87
CA ARG A 83 -17.77 -10.61 -36.72
C ARG A 83 -17.45 -9.33 -35.95
N ALA A 84 -18.11 -8.23 -36.28
CA ALA A 84 -17.97 -6.96 -35.58
C ALA A 84 -18.39 -7.10 -34.11
N ALA A 85 -19.53 -7.73 -33.83
CA ALA A 85 -20.01 -7.96 -32.47
C ALA A 85 -19.03 -8.80 -31.62
N ALA A 86 -18.44 -9.86 -32.18
CA ALA A 86 -17.47 -10.70 -31.47
C ALA A 86 -16.17 -9.95 -31.15
N VAL A 87 -15.67 -9.13 -32.08
CA VAL A 87 -14.48 -8.29 -31.84
C VAL A 87 -14.80 -7.21 -30.80
N SER A 88 -15.94 -6.54 -30.90
CA SER A 88 -16.38 -5.54 -29.92
C SER A 88 -16.55 -6.13 -28.53
N ALA A 89 -17.09 -7.35 -28.40
CA ALA A 89 -17.21 -8.03 -27.11
C ALA A 89 -15.84 -8.40 -26.51
N ALA A 90 -14.90 -8.86 -27.34
CA ALA A 90 -13.54 -9.16 -26.88
C ALA A 90 -12.79 -7.89 -26.43
N VAL A 91 -12.91 -6.80 -27.19
CA VAL A 91 -12.33 -5.49 -26.82
C VAL A 91 -12.97 -4.97 -25.52
N ALA A 92 -14.30 -5.06 -25.40
CA ALA A 92 -15.01 -4.65 -24.19
C ALA A 92 -14.60 -5.48 -22.97
N LEU A 93 -14.40 -6.79 -23.12
CA LEU A 93 -13.92 -7.66 -22.04
C LEU A 93 -12.50 -7.31 -21.62
N VAL A 94 -11.59 -7.08 -22.57
CA VAL A 94 -10.22 -6.68 -22.21
C VAL A 94 -10.23 -5.31 -21.54
N PHE A 95 -10.96 -4.34 -22.09
CA PHE A 95 -11.10 -3.02 -21.49
C PHE A 95 -11.69 -3.11 -20.07
N LEU A 96 -12.74 -3.90 -19.87
CA LEU A 96 -13.35 -4.13 -18.56
C LEU A 96 -12.34 -4.78 -17.60
N SER A 97 -11.56 -5.77 -18.05
CA SER A 97 -10.54 -6.40 -17.20
C SER A 97 -9.37 -5.46 -16.87
N VAL A 98 -8.95 -4.60 -17.79
CA VAL A 98 -7.94 -3.56 -17.54
C VAL A 98 -8.50 -2.51 -16.57
N VAL A 99 -9.74 -2.05 -16.73
CA VAL A 99 -10.40 -1.11 -15.80
C VAL A 99 -10.59 -1.74 -14.42
N THR A 100 -10.99 -3.00 -14.34
CA THR A 100 -11.16 -3.72 -13.08
C THR A 100 -9.82 -3.91 -12.38
N PHE A 101 -8.78 -4.30 -13.13
CA PHE A 101 -7.41 -4.41 -12.60
C PHE A 101 -6.85 -3.04 -12.17
N ALA A 102 -7.04 -2.01 -12.98
CA ALA A 102 -6.67 -0.63 -12.67
C ALA A 102 -7.39 -0.14 -11.41
N SER A 103 -8.67 -0.45 -11.24
CA SER A 103 -9.45 -0.09 -10.04
C SER A 103 -8.98 -0.87 -8.81
N ALA A 104 -8.59 -2.13 -8.98
CA ALA A 104 -8.03 -2.96 -7.90
C ALA A 104 -6.64 -2.50 -7.46
N VAL A 105 -5.79 -2.05 -8.40
CA VAL A 105 -4.42 -1.57 -8.14
C VAL A 105 -4.40 -0.11 -7.68
N SER A 106 -5.25 0.76 -8.23
CA SER A 106 -5.40 2.15 -7.77
C SER A 106 -6.05 2.23 -6.38
N GLY A 107 -6.79 1.19 -5.98
CA GLY A 107 -7.24 1.02 -4.59
C GLY A 107 -6.11 0.69 -3.60
N GLN A 108 -4.89 0.45 -4.06
CA GLN A 108 -3.72 0.16 -3.21
C GLN A 108 -2.70 1.30 -3.15
N ASP A 109 -2.63 2.20 -4.14
CA ASP A 109 -1.54 3.18 -4.28
C ASP A 109 -1.95 4.67 -4.28
N SER A 110 -3.20 5.00 -3.96
CA SER A 110 -3.61 6.40 -3.78
C SER A 110 -4.46 6.60 -2.53
N GLN A 111 -3.79 6.57 -1.39
CA GLN A 111 -4.10 7.44 -0.26
C GLN A 111 -2.75 7.74 0.41
N GLY A 112 -2.03 8.71 -0.15
CA GLY A 112 -1.26 9.61 0.71
C GLY A 112 -2.28 10.17 1.70
N HIS A 113 -2.09 9.84 2.97
CA HIS A 113 -3.00 10.27 4.02
C HIS A 113 -3.02 11.79 4.04
N ASP A 114 -4.19 12.37 3.85
CA ASP A 114 -4.43 13.74 4.26
C ASP A 114 -4.35 13.76 5.79
N ASP A 115 -3.18 14.12 6.30
CA ASP A 115 -3.01 14.50 7.68
C ASP A 115 -3.98 15.65 7.97
N HIS A 116 -5.07 15.35 8.68
CA HIS A 116 -5.83 16.39 9.38
C HIS A 116 -5.08 16.84 10.64
N SER A 117 -3.79 17.18 10.51
CA SER A 117 -3.12 18.10 11.43
C SER A 117 -3.35 19.51 10.91
N GLY A 118 -4.57 20.01 11.15
CA GLY A 118 -4.92 21.42 11.01
C GLY A 118 -4.20 22.28 12.05
N HIS A 119 -2.87 22.34 11.98
CA HIS A 119 -2.04 23.29 12.72
C HIS A 119 -1.10 23.94 11.71
N GLY A 120 -1.49 25.11 11.22
CA GLY A 120 -0.69 25.85 10.26
C GLY A 120 0.72 26.13 10.78
N ASN A 121 1.73 25.88 9.95
CA ASN A 121 3.09 26.47 9.90
C ASN A 121 3.72 27.01 11.21
N MET A 122 3.45 26.41 12.36
CA MET A 122 4.31 26.52 13.53
C MET A 122 5.25 25.33 13.47
N ALA A 123 6.55 25.58 13.37
CA ALA A 123 7.54 24.52 13.51
C ALA A 123 7.24 23.77 14.81
N ALA A 124 7.00 22.45 14.71
CA ALA A 124 6.75 21.62 15.88
C ALA A 124 7.88 21.88 16.91
N PRO A 125 7.53 22.05 18.20
CA PRO A 125 8.54 22.34 19.21
C PRO A 125 9.61 21.26 19.20
N ALA A 126 10.88 21.66 19.19
CA ALA A 126 11.99 20.71 19.24
C ALA A 126 12.00 19.98 20.59
N ALA A 127 12.28 18.68 20.57
CA ALA A 127 12.37 17.88 21.79
C ALA A 127 13.47 18.42 22.74
N THR A 128 13.24 18.38 24.05
CA THR A 128 14.27 18.68 25.05
C THR A 128 15.31 17.55 25.14
N PRO A 129 16.49 17.77 25.75
CA PRO A 129 17.44 16.69 26.04
C PRO A 129 16.82 15.53 26.85
N GLU A 130 15.99 15.84 27.84
CA GLU A 130 15.32 14.85 28.70
C GLU A 130 14.31 14.03 27.89
N GLN A 131 13.55 14.67 27.01
CA GLN A 131 12.64 14.01 26.09
C GLN A 131 13.40 13.09 25.11
N ARG A 132 14.54 13.55 24.56
CA ARG A 132 15.40 12.67 23.73
C ARG A 132 15.92 11.47 24.51
N ALA A 133 16.35 11.66 25.76
CA ALA A 133 16.80 10.57 26.62
C ALA A 133 15.67 9.59 26.95
N ALA A 134 14.48 10.08 27.24
CA ALA A 134 13.30 9.26 27.51
C ALA A 134 12.82 8.49 26.26
N ALA A 135 12.86 9.11 25.08
CA ALA A 135 12.58 8.45 23.81
C ALA A 135 13.61 7.34 23.50
N ALA A 136 14.90 7.61 23.71
CA ALA A 136 15.96 6.62 23.55
C ALA A 136 15.81 5.44 24.54
N LYS A 137 15.44 5.74 25.79
CA LYS A 137 15.14 4.73 26.81
C LYS A 137 13.96 3.86 26.39
N LEU A 138 12.84 4.47 25.97
CA LEU A 138 11.66 3.74 25.47
C LEU A 138 12.04 2.81 24.30
N LEU A 139 12.80 3.31 23.32
CA LEU A 139 13.25 2.49 22.20
C LEU A 139 14.09 1.29 22.66
N ALA A 140 14.99 1.50 23.63
CA ALA A 140 15.82 0.42 24.17
C ALA A 140 14.99 -0.63 24.93
N GLU A 141 14.04 -0.18 25.75
CA GLU A 141 13.13 -1.06 26.49
C GLU A 141 12.22 -1.87 25.55
N VAL A 142 11.68 -1.23 24.50
CA VAL A 142 10.89 -1.94 23.48
C VAL A 142 11.74 -2.96 22.75
N ARG A 143 12.95 -2.61 22.31
CA ARG A 143 13.88 -3.55 21.66
C ARG A 143 14.16 -4.76 22.55
N ALA A 144 14.38 -4.55 23.85
CA ALA A 144 14.60 -5.63 24.80
C ALA A 144 13.33 -6.48 25.01
N GLY A 145 12.17 -5.84 25.19
CA GLY A 145 10.89 -6.50 25.42
C GLY A 145 10.43 -7.37 24.25
N VAL A 146 10.70 -6.93 23.02
CA VAL A 146 10.32 -7.68 21.81
C VAL A 146 11.40 -8.62 21.29
N ALA A 147 12.58 -8.65 21.89
CA ALA A 147 13.69 -9.52 21.46
C ALA A 147 13.30 -11.01 21.36
N PRO A 148 12.51 -11.61 22.28
CA PRO A 148 12.06 -13.00 22.14
C PRO A 148 11.22 -13.26 20.88
N TYR A 149 10.53 -12.23 20.37
CA TYR A 149 9.67 -12.30 19.19
C TYR A 149 10.41 -12.12 17.86
N ALA A 150 11.75 -11.97 17.90
CA ALA A 150 12.57 -12.07 16.70
C ALA A 150 12.35 -13.44 16.00
N ASP A 151 12.07 -14.48 16.78
CA ASP A 151 11.46 -15.71 16.27
C ASP A 151 9.95 -15.54 16.13
N PHE A 152 9.48 -15.55 14.89
CA PHE A 152 8.07 -15.43 14.55
C PHE A 152 7.19 -16.54 15.18
N SER A 153 7.74 -17.72 15.43
CA SER A 153 7.02 -18.82 16.10
C SER A 153 6.74 -18.51 17.58
N THR A 154 7.68 -17.84 18.26
CA THR A 154 7.52 -17.36 19.64
C THR A 154 6.39 -16.36 19.74
N ALA A 155 6.31 -15.39 18.81
CA ALA A 155 5.22 -14.42 18.78
C ALA A 155 3.84 -15.09 18.64
N ARG A 156 3.71 -16.05 17.71
CA ARG A 156 2.45 -16.79 17.52
C ARG A 156 2.05 -17.60 18.75
N THR A 157 3.03 -18.22 19.41
CA THR A 157 2.82 -18.99 20.64
C THR A 157 2.40 -18.08 21.80
N ALA A 158 2.98 -16.88 21.89
CA ALA A 158 2.62 -15.85 22.86
C ALA A 158 1.24 -15.21 22.63
N GLY A 159 0.51 -15.61 21.58
CA GLY A 159 -0.86 -15.16 21.33
C GLY A 159 -1.00 -14.07 20.27
N TYR A 160 0.09 -13.60 19.67
CA TYR A 160 0.01 -12.65 18.56
C TYR A 160 -0.64 -13.28 17.32
N ARG A 161 -1.57 -12.57 16.70
CA ARG A 161 -2.36 -13.02 15.52
C ARG A 161 -2.31 -11.96 14.44
N GLN A 162 -2.12 -12.38 13.19
CA GLN A 162 -2.09 -11.45 12.06
C GLN A 162 -3.47 -10.76 11.93
N VAL A 163 -3.48 -9.44 11.97
CA VAL A 163 -4.72 -8.64 11.86
C VAL A 163 -4.76 -7.81 10.58
N THR A 164 -3.63 -7.50 9.96
CA THR A 164 -3.60 -6.86 8.63
C THR A 164 -3.03 -7.82 7.57
N PRO A 165 -3.50 -7.77 6.32
CA PRO A 165 -2.84 -8.48 5.23
C PRO A 165 -1.40 -7.96 5.05
N TRP A 166 -0.55 -8.76 4.43
CA TRP A 166 0.75 -8.26 3.98
C TRP A 166 0.55 -7.12 2.99
N ARG A 167 1.24 -5.99 3.19
CA ARG A 167 1.05 -4.76 2.40
C ARG A 167 1.03 -4.98 0.89
N TYR A 168 1.89 -5.89 0.39
CA TYR A 168 2.01 -6.21 -1.04
C TYR A 168 1.52 -7.63 -1.34
N LEU A 169 0.40 -8.03 -0.73
CA LEU A 169 -0.28 -9.34 -0.84
C LEU A 169 0.54 -10.51 -0.27
N THR A 170 1.71 -10.76 -0.84
CA THR A 170 2.58 -11.88 -0.52
C THR A 170 3.89 -11.45 0.13
N TRP A 171 4.08 -10.16 0.40
CA TRP A 171 5.26 -9.64 1.08
C TRP A 171 4.97 -8.24 1.64
N GLY A 172 5.91 -7.69 2.41
CA GLY A 172 5.80 -6.38 3.04
C GLY A 172 5.47 -6.46 4.54
N PRO A 173 5.26 -5.32 5.20
CA PRO A 173 4.86 -5.26 6.60
C PRO A 173 3.42 -5.75 6.82
N ALA A 174 3.16 -6.30 8.00
CA ALA A 174 1.84 -6.59 8.55
C ALA A 174 1.87 -6.53 10.09
N HIS A 175 0.71 -6.28 10.67
CA HIS A 175 0.46 -6.19 12.09
C HIS A 175 -0.02 -7.52 12.65
N PHE A 176 0.52 -7.85 13.81
CA PHE A 176 0.17 -9.02 14.57
C PHE A 176 -0.22 -8.56 15.98
N GLN A 177 -1.50 -8.67 16.31
CA GLN A 177 -2.06 -8.16 17.55
C GLN A 177 -2.17 -9.23 18.63
N ASN A 178 -1.95 -8.84 19.88
CA ASN A 178 -2.28 -9.64 21.05
C ASN A 178 -3.50 -9.06 21.77
N PHE A 179 -4.66 -9.66 21.52
CA PHE A 179 -5.95 -9.21 22.09
C PHE A 179 -6.05 -9.30 23.61
N ALA A 180 -5.15 -10.05 24.28
CA ALA A 180 -5.09 -10.03 25.74
C ALA A 180 -4.51 -8.71 26.25
N TYR A 181 -3.52 -8.16 25.53
CA TYR A 181 -2.85 -6.91 25.91
C TYR A 181 -3.71 -5.70 25.55
N THR A 182 -4.48 -5.76 24.45
CA THR A 182 -5.43 -4.68 24.14
C THR A 182 -6.55 -4.48 25.17
N ARG A 183 -6.69 -5.37 26.15
CA ARG A 183 -7.79 -5.40 27.13
C ARG A 183 -7.32 -5.40 28.58
N ASP A 184 -6.02 -5.36 28.84
CA ASP A 184 -5.49 -5.44 30.20
C ASP A 184 -5.41 -4.08 30.92
N GLY A 185 -5.70 -3.00 30.19
CA GLY A 185 -5.73 -1.64 30.72
C GLY A 185 -4.35 -1.04 30.96
N VAL A 186 -3.28 -1.67 30.46
CA VAL A 186 -1.91 -1.16 30.54
C VAL A 186 -1.60 -0.41 29.25
N THR A 187 -1.10 0.82 29.35
CA THR A 187 -0.68 1.61 28.19
C THR A 187 0.84 1.74 28.17
N LEU A 188 1.43 1.52 26.99
CA LEU A 188 2.86 1.69 26.73
C LEU A 188 3.75 0.83 27.67
N ASP A 189 3.44 -0.46 27.81
CA ASP A 189 4.34 -1.44 28.45
C ASP A 189 5.32 -2.01 27.41
N PRO A 190 6.61 -1.64 27.43
CA PRO A 190 7.57 -2.08 26.42
C PRO A 190 7.77 -3.61 26.32
N SER A 191 7.37 -4.35 27.36
CA SER A 191 7.47 -5.82 27.39
C SER A 191 6.23 -6.53 26.85
N ARG A 192 5.12 -5.81 26.69
CA ARG A 192 3.80 -6.35 26.31
C ARG A 192 3.11 -5.47 25.26
N PRO A 193 3.73 -5.19 24.10
CA PRO A 193 3.10 -4.35 23.08
C PRO A 193 1.81 -4.99 22.56
N GLU A 194 0.79 -4.18 22.34
CA GLU A 194 -0.50 -4.62 21.78
C GLU A 194 -0.31 -5.23 20.39
N ASP A 195 0.61 -4.68 19.59
CA ASP A 195 0.89 -5.12 18.24
C ASP A 195 2.40 -5.28 17.99
N LEU A 196 2.77 -6.34 17.28
CA LEU A 196 4.08 -6.50 16.66
C LEU A 196 3.95 -6.25 15.16
N VAL A 197 4.92 -5.55 14.59
CA VAL A 197 5.00 -5.32 13.15
C VAL A 197 6.07 -6.24 12.57
N PHE A 198 5.62 -7.22 11.79
CA PHE A 198 6.50 -8.12 11.07
C PHE A 198 6.56 -7.73 9.60
N MET A 199 7.71 -7.93 8.96
CA MET A 199 7.88 -7.82 7.52
C MET A 199 8.18 -9.18 6.92
N ARG A 200 7.33 -9.62 6.00
CA ARG A 200 7.61 -10.77 5.14
C ARG A 200 8.41 -10.30 3.94
N ARG A 201 9.63 -10.80 3.80
CA ARG A 201 10.49 -10.51 2.63
C ARG A 201 9.97 -11.27 1.39
N PRO A 202 10.32 -10.84 0.16
CA PRO A 202 9.93 -11.55 -1.07
C PRO A 202 10.35 -13.03 -1.11
N ARG A 203 11.44 -13.42 -0.43
CA ARG A 203 11.91 -14.81 -0.29
C ARG A 203 11.29 -15.57 0.89
N GLY A 204 10.21 -15.06 1.48
CA GLY A 204 9.39 -15.76 2.48
C GLY A 204 9.84 -15.64 3.94
N GLN A 205 11.08 -15.26 4.25
CA GLN A 205 11.48 -15.01 5.65
C GLN A 205 10.68 -13.84 6.23
N VAL A 206 10.15 -14.05 7.44
CA VAL A 206 9.44 -13.06 8.24
C VAL A 206 10.40 -12.53 9.30
N VAL A 207 10.52 -11.21 9.39
CA VAL A 207 11.41 -10.53 10.35
C VAL A 207 10.63 -9.51 11.16
N LEU A 208 10.95 -9.37 12.44
CA LEU A 208 10.36 -8.35 13.30
C LEU A 208 10.98 -6.98 12.98
N ILE A 209 10.14 -5.98 12.72
CA ILE A 209 10.60 -4.63 12.37
C ILE A 209 10.08 -3.55 13.33
N GLY A 210 9.13 -3.85 14.21
CA GLY A 210 8.65 -2.87 15.17
C GLY A 210 7.59 -3.42 16.11
N ALA A 211 7.16 -2.54 17.00
CA ALA A 211 6.00 -2.71 17.86
C ALA A 211 5.06 -1.53 17.67
N MET A 212 3.79 -1.71 18.01
CA MET A 212 2.79 -0.65 18.05
C MET A 212 2.00 -0.78 19.34
N PHE A 213 1.80 0.36 19.98
CA PHE A 213 1.01 0.47 21.21
C PHE A 213 -0.32 1.12 20.92
N LEU A 214 -1.34 0.77 21.72
CA LEU A 214 -2.67 1.36 21.64
C LEU A 214 -3.01 2.14 22.91
N ALA A 215 -3.70 3.26 22.74
CA ALA A 215 -4.27 4.02 23.83
C ALA A 215 -5.63 4.61 23.43
N PRO A 216 -6.57 4.82 24.37
CA PRO A 216 -7.71 5.68 24.12
C PRO A 216 -7.26 7.07 23.65
N ARG A 217 -8.07 7.73 22.81
CA ARG A 217 -7.76 9.06 22.28
C ARG A 217 -7.41 10.07 23.38
N GLY A 218 -6.22 10.67 23.28
CA GLY A 218 -5.71 11.65 24.23
C GLY A 218 -5.13 11.06 25.53
N ALA A 219 -5.13 9.74 25.70
CA ALA A 219 -4.57 9.07 26.88
C ALA A 219 -3.13 8.57 26.70
N GLY A 220 -2.61 8.58 25.46
CA GLY A 220 -1.27 8.10 25.14
C GLY A 220 -0.15 8.91 25.83
N PRO A 221 0.71 8.30 26.67
CA PRO A 221 1.83 9.01 27.29
C PRO A 221 2.88 9.39 26.24
N ARG A 222 3.45 10.58 26.35
CA ARG A 222 4.49 11.10 25.44
C ARG A 222 5.82 11.30 26.17
N PRO A 223 6.51 10.22 26.59
CA PRO A 223 7.77 10.36 27.34
C PRO A 223 8.85 11.10 26.53
N GLY A 224 8.84 10.96 25.19
CA GLY A 224 9.71 11.69 24.27
C GLY A 224 9.14 13.03 23.78
N GLY A 225 8.04 13.51 24.37
CA GLY A 225 7.31 14.68 23.92
C GLY A 225 6.97 14.59 22.42
N PRO A 226 7.43 15.55 21.59
CA PRO A 226 7.15 15.58 20.15
C PRO A 226 7.78 14.42 19.36
N LEU A 227 8.66 13.61 19.97
CA LEU A 227 9.23 12.42 19.32
C LEU A 227 8.35 11.17 19.46
N THR A 228 7.46 11.12 20.44
CA THR A 228 6.64 9.94 20.73
C THR A 228 5.17 10.32 20.60
N GLU A 229 4.81 10.94 19.48
CA GLU A 229 3.44 11.35 19.20
C GLU A 229 2.57 10.15 18.82
N TRP A 230 1.35 10.17 19.36
CA TRP A 230 0.33 9.19 19.05
C TRP A 230 -0.52 9.72 17.89
N HIS A 231 -0.96 8.84 17.01
CA HIS A 231 -1.79 9.23 15.87
C HIS A 231 -3.04 8.36 15.75
N THR A 232 -4.08 8.91 15.16
CA THR A 232 -5.32 8.21 14.82
C THR A 232 -5.33 7.82 13.36
N HIS A 233 -6.22 6.90 13.02
CA HIS A 233 -6.62 6.66 11.64
C HIS A 233 -8.14 6.79 11.56
N ASP A 234 -8.63 7.54 10.58
CA ASP A 234 -10.04 7.81 10.33
C ASP A 234 -10.67 6.86 9.29
N ASN A 235 -9.92 5.83 8.88
CA ASN A 235 -10.30 4.89 7.83
C ASN A 235 -10.16 3.42 8.24
N LEU A 236 -9.96 3.13 9.54
CA LEU A 236 -9.86 1.75 10.00
C LEU A 236 -11.22 1.08 10.12
N CYS A 237 -11.32 -0.08 9.46
CA CYS A 237 -12.45 -0.98 9.56
C CYS A 237 -12.00 -2.30 10.18
N VAL A 238 -12.79 -2.83 11.10
CA VAL A 238 -12.47 -4.08 11.80
C VAL A 238 -13.59 -5.08 11.58
N THR A 239 -13.21 -6.33 11.27
CA THR A 239 -14.16 -7.45 11.18
C THR A 239 -14.48 -8.00 12.57
N ALA A 240 -15.56 -8.79 12.69
CA ALA A 240 -15.88 -9.47 13.96
C ALA A 240 -14.74 -10.37 14.48
N THR A 241 -13.85 -10.84 13.60
CA THR A 241 -12.69 -11.66 13.95
C THR A 241 -11.43 -10.85 14.26
N GLY A 242 -11.49 -9.51 14.24
CA GLY A 242 -10.38 -8.62 14.56
C GLY A 242 -9.45 -8.30 13.38
N THR A 243 -9.75 -8.79 12.16
CA THR A 243 -9.00 -8.39 10.96
C THR A 243 -9.28 -6.92 10.65
N VAL A 244 -8.21 -6.16 10.46
CA VAL A 244 -8.21 -4.74 10.10
C VAL A 244 -8.14 -4.61 8.57
N ALA A 245 -9.02 -3.80 8.03
CA ALA A 245 -9.06 -3.38 6.63
C ALA A 245 -9.19 -1.85 6.57
N LEU A 246 -8.83 -1.27 5.42
CA LEU A 246 -9.01 0.15 5.18
C LEU A 246 -10.37 0.41 4.51
N ALA A 247 -11.03 1.49 4.92
CA ALA A 247 -12.23 1.99 4.29
C ALA A 247 -11.90 2.52 2.88
N LYS A 248 -12.82 2.32 1.92
CA LYS A 248 -12.66 2.87 0.56
C LYS A 248 -12.98 4.36 0.48
N GLY A 249 -13.59 4.90 1.53
CA GLY A 249 -13.96 6.29 1.76
C GLY A 249 -14.53 6.43 3.19
N PRO A 250 -14.79 7.64 3.70
CA PRO A 250 -15.23 7.85 5.08
C PRO A 250 -16.43 6.97 5.45
N GLY A 251 -16.26 6.10 6.46
CA GLY A 251 -17.29 5.16 6.92
C GLY A 251 -17.66 4.02 5.97
N GLN A 252 -17.04 3.93 4.78
CA GLN A 252 -17.33 2.89 3.77
C GLN A 252 -16.47 1.65 3.99
N CYS A 253 -16.81 0.93 5.06
CA CYS A 253 -16.12 -0.31 5.39
C CYS A 253 -16.47 -1.46 4.44
N PRO A 254 -15.50 -2.34 4.12
CA PRO A 254 -15.77 -3.58 3.42
C PRO A 254 -16.87 -4.40 4.10
N ALA A 255 -17.65 -5.14 3.31
CA ALA A 255 -18.71 -6.00 3.83
C ALA A 255 -18.18 -6.94 4.93
N GLY A 256 -18.87 -7.00 6.07
CA GLY A 256 -18.45 -7.78 7.23
C GLY A 256 -17.44 -7.09 8.16
N SER A 257 -17.14 -5.80 7.92
CA SER A 257 -16.35 -4.97 8.82
C SER A 257 -17.08 -3.69 9.21
N PHE A 258 -16.71 -3.10 10.35
CA PHE A 258 -17.31 -1.89 10.90
C PHE A 258 -16.23 -0.85 11.17
N PHE A 259 -16.59 0.42 11.01
CA PHE A 259 -15.70 1.54 11.28
C PHE A 259 -15.46 1.65 12.78
N ILE A 260 -14.20 1.73 13.19
CA ILE A 260 -13.86 1.83 14.62
C ILE A 260 -13.62 3.26 15.10
N GLY A 261 -13.67 4.24 14.20
CA GLY A 261 -13.46 5.65 14.55
C GLY A 261 -12.02 5.95 14.97
N GLU A 262 -11.79 7.22 15.31
CA GLU A 262 -10.55 7.72 15.88
C GLU A 262 -10.53 7.60 17.42
N ALA A 263 -11.26 6.64 17.98
CA ALA A 263 -11.35 6.48 19.44
C ALA A 263 -10.05 5.93 20.06
N VAL A 264 -9.18 5.37 19.22
CA VAL A 264 -7.89 4.77 19.60
C VAL A 264 -6.78 5.45 18.83
N GLU A 265 -5.69 5.75 19.52
CA GLU A 265 -4.44 6.26 18.93
C GLU A 265 -3.36 5.19 19.03
N MET A 266 -2.39 5.32 18.13
CA MET A 266 -1.31 4.38 17.93
C MET A 266 0.04 5.08 18.09
N LEU A 267 0.97 4.42 18.76
CA LEU A 267 2.38 4.80 18.77
C LEU A 267 3.19 3.63 18.20
N HIS A 268 3.81 3.84 17.04
CA HIS A 268 4.74 2.87 16.47
C HIS A 268 6.15 3.10 16.99
N VAL A 269 6.84 2.00 17.28
CA VAL A 269 8.24 1.98 17.68
C VAL A 269 8.98 1.02 16.75
N TRP A 270 9.73 1.58 15.81
CA TRP A 270 10.51 0.84 14.82
C TRP A 270 11.83 0.38 15.43
N THR A 271 12.07 -0.93 15.42
CA THR A 271 13.26 -1.52 16.05
C THR A 271 14.47 -1.59 15.12
N PHE A 272 14.25 -1.43 13.81
CA PHE A 272 15.27 -1.32 12.78
C PHE A 272 15.76 0.13 12.59
N ASP A 273 16.76 0.34 11.76
CA ASP A 273 17.31 1.67 11.45
C ASP A 273 16.40 2.39 10.44
N ASN A 274 15.25 2.87 10.94
CA ASN A 274 14.26 3.57 10.14
C ASN A 274 14.79 4.98 9.76
N PRO A 275 14.92 5.31 8.46
CA PRO A 275 15.38 6.63 8.01
C PRO A 275 14.45 7.78 8.41
N ASP A 276 13.16 7.49 8.65
CA ASP A 276 12.17 8.48 9.09
C ASP A 276 12.16 8.64 10.63
N GLY A 277 13.01 7.87 11.32
CA GLY A 277 13.14 7.86 12.77
C GLY A 277 12.41 6.68 13.45
N PRO A 278 12.80 6.34 14.69
CA PRO A 278 12.28 5.18 15.40
C PRO A 278 10.81 5.30 15.81
N PHE A 279 10.22 6.49 15.74
CA PHE A 279 8.83 6.76 16.15
C PHE A 279 7.99 7.35 15.01
N ALA A 280 8.43 7.21 13.76
CA ALA A 280 7.65 7.66 12.61
C ALA A 280 6.24 7.03 12.62
N HIS A 281 5.20 7.84 12.42
CA HIS A 281 3.80 7.39 12.48
C HIS A 281 3.48 6.31 11.45
N SER A 282 4.13 6.36 10.28
CA SER A 282 3.94 5.39 9.21
C SER A 282 5.26 4.81 8.74
N ILE A 283 5.19 3.68 8.03
CA ILE A 283 6.34 3.10 7.34
C ILE A 283 6.33 3.55 5.88
N SER A 284 7.21 4.49 5.54
CA SER A 284 7.37 4.99 4.18
C SER A 284 7.93 3.91 3.24
N PRO A 285 7.79 4.08 1.91
CA PRO A 285 8.48 3.22 0.95
C PRO A 285 10.00 3.18 1.17
N GLN A 286 10.62 4.30 1.55
CA GLN A 286 12.07 4.36 1.84
C GLN A 286 12.42 3.54 3.09
N ALA A 287 11.60 3.61 4.13
CA ALA A 287 11.75 2.83 5.35
C ALA A 287 11.61 1.32 5.08
N ILE A 288 10.67 0.91 4.22
CA ILE A 288 10.56 -0.50 3.76
C ILE A 288 11.84 -0.94 3.06
N GLN A 289 12.39 -0.12 2.16
CA GLN A 289 13.65 -0.44 1.49
C GLN A 289 14.84 -0.51 2.47
N ALA A 290 14.86 0.34 3.49
CA ALA A 290 15.87 0.29 4.55
C ALA A 290 15.78 -1.01 5.36
N ALA A 291 14.58 -1.39 5.80
CA ALA A 291 14.35 -2.65 6.49
C ALA A 291 14.77 -3.85 5.61
N LEU A 292 14.42 -3.85 4.32
CA LEU A 292 14.82 -4.90 3.38
C LEU A 292 16.34 -5.01 3.24
N ARG A 293 17.08 -3.89 3.25
CA ARG A 293 18.55 -3.90 3.20
C ARG A 293 19.15 -4.42 4.50
N GLN A 294 18.67 -3.93 5.64
CA GLN A 294 19.18 -4.28 6.96
C GLN A 294 18.99 -5.78 7.26
N PHE A 295 17.81 -6.31 6.97
CA PHE A 295 17.50 -7.72 7.17
C PHE A 295 17.77 -8.58 5.94
N GLY A 296 18.29 -8.00 4.84
CA GLY A 296 18.49 -8.67 3.55
C GLY A 296 19.88 -9.24 3.33
N GLY A 297 20.74 -9.26 4.35
CA GLY A 297 22.17 -9.59 4.22
C GLY A 297 22.47 -10.82 3.34
N ARG A 298 23.21 -10.52 2.25
CA ARG A 298 23.92 -11.38 1.26
C ARG A 298 23.17 -12.60 0.72
#